data_AF-A0A1B1BJB5-F1
#
_entry.id   AF-A0A1B1BJB5-F1
#
_cell.length_a   1.000
_cell.length_b   1.000
_cell.length_c   1.000
_cell.angle_alpha   90.00
_cell.angle_beta   90.00
_cell.angle_gamma   90.00
#
_symmetry.space_group_name_H-M   'P 1'
#
loop_
_entity.id
_entity.type
_entity.pdbx_description
1 polymer ?
#
loop_
_entity_poly.entity_id
_entity_poly.type
_entity_poly.pdbx_seq_one_letter_code
_entity_poly.pdbx_strand_id
1 'polypeptide(L)' 'MHILSFVIAMAAFVVGLWLFGLAFTVTAWQGPIFFGGILAVSAAIAIPVHVLRD' A
#
# COMPACT_ATOMS: atom_id res chain seq x y z
N MET A 1 16.90 -12.00 -4.83
CA MET A 1 16.84 -10.51 -4.69
C MET A 1 16.35 -9.82 -5.97
N HIS A 2 15.03 -9.83 -6.21
CA HIS A 2 14.45 -9.10 -7.35
C HIS A 2 14.20 -7.64 -6.95
N ILE A 3 15.12 -6.74 -7.33
CA ILE A 3 15.03 -5.29 -7.03
C ILE A 3 13.69 -4.70 -7.49
N LEU A 4 13.15 -5.25 -8.58
CA LEU A 4 11.84 -4.89 -9.12
C LEU A 4 10.71 -5.17 -8.12
N SER A 5 10.70 -6.34 -7.48
CA SER A 5 9.68 -6.70 -6.47
C SER A 5 9.75 -5.79 -5.25
N PHE A 6 10.96 -5.37 -4.86
CA PHE A 6 11.17 -4.39 -3.79
C PHE A 6 10.63 -3.00 -4.17
N VAL A 7 10.94 -2.52 -5.37
CA VAL A 7 10.44 -1.24 -5.87
C VAL A 7 8.92 -1.22 -5.97
N ILE A 8 8.30 -2.32 -6.44
CA ILE A 8 6.85 -2.47 -6.50
C ILE A 8 6.24 -2.43 -5.09
N ALA A 9 6.82 -3.18 -4.14
CA ALA A 9 6.36 -3.17 -2.75
C ALA A 9 6.46 -1.77 -2.13
N MET A 10 7.56 -1.06 -2.38
CA MET A 10 7.75 0.30 -1.86
C MET A 10 6.74 1.28 -2.45
N ALA A 11 6.50 1.22 -3.76
CA ALA A 11 5.49 2.06 -4.42
C ALA A 11 4.08 1.79 -3.87
N ALA A 12 3.70 0.51 -3.72
CA ALA A 12 2.42 0.12 -3.15
C ALA A 12 2.25 0.60 -1.70
N PHE A 13 3.32 0.53 -0.90
CA PHE A 13 3.33 1.02 0.48
C PHE A 13 3.09 2.53 0.55
N VAL A 14 3.82 3.31 -0.24
CA VAL A 14 3.68 4.77 -0.30
C VAL A 14 2.27 5.18 -0.77
N VAL A 15 1.74 4.51 -1.80
CA VAL A 15 0.36 4.75 -2.27
C VAL A 15 -0.65 4.42 -1.18
N GLY A 16 -0.46 3.32 -0.44
CA GLY A 16 -1.34 2.95 0.65
C GLY A 16 -1.37 3.98 1.78
N LEU A 17 -0.20 4.51 2.19
CA LEU A 17 -0.11 5.60 3.16
C LEU A 17 -0.75 6.89 2.66
N TRP A 18 -0.55 7.21 1.38
CA TRP A 18 -1.17 8.39 0.77
C TRP A 18 -2.69 8.28 0.75
N LEU A 19 -3.26 7.13 0.36
CA LEU A 19 -4.71 6.89 0.39
C LEU A 19 -5.29 7.03 1.80
N PHE A 20 -4.59 6.51 2.81
CA PHE A 20 -5.01 6.64 4.21
C PHE A 20 -5.12 8.11 4.64
N GLY A 21 -4.13 8.95 4.30
CA GLY A 21 -4.18 10.39 4.56
C GLY A 21 -5.23 11.12 3.71
N LEU A 22 -5.33 10.77 2.43
CA LEU A 22 -6.27 11.35 1.47
C LEU A 22 -7.73 11.22 1.94
N ALA A 23 -8.07 10.11 2.59
CA ALA A 23 -9.42 9.83 3.10
C ALA A 23 -9.98 10.95 4.00
N PHE A 24 -9.12 11.69 4.69
CA PHE A 24 -9.52 12.78 5.60
C PHE A 24 -9.67 14.14 4.90
N THR A 25 -9.35 14.23 3.61
CA THR A 25 -9.38 15.48 2.84
C THR A 25 -10.41 15.50 1.71
N VAL A 26 -10.95 14.33 1.35
CA VAL A 26 -11.95 14.19 0.29
C VAL A 26 -13.37 14.36 0.82
N THR A 27 -14.25 14.89 -0.02
CA THR A 27 -15.66 15.19 0.34
C THR A 27 -16.59 13.98 0.18
N ALA A 28 -16.16 12.93 -0.52
CA ALA A 28 -16.90 11.70 -0.72
C ALA A 28 -15.96 10.49 -0.74
N TRP A 29 -16.51 9.28 -0.53
CA TRP A 29 -15.78 8.00 -0.57
C TRP A 29 -14.70 7.81 0.51
N GLN A 30 -14.77 8.57 1.63
CA GLN A 30 -13.78 8.52 2.71
C GLN A 30 -13.55 7.09 3.23
N GLY A 31 -14.64 6.36 3.50
CA GLY A 31 -14.59 4.99 4.01
C GLY A 31 -13.82 4.04 3.06
N PRO A 32 -14.27 3.86 1.81
CA PRO A 32 -13.57 3.04 0.84
C PRO A 32 -12.11 3.44 0.60
N ILE A 33 -11.79 4.73 0.57
CA ILE A 33 -10.41 5.23 0.39
C ILE A 33 -9.54 4.88 1.61
N PHE A 34 -10.07 5.05 2.82
CA PHE A 34 -9.39 4.70 4.07
C PHE A 34 -9.08 3.20 4.13
N PHE A 35 -10.09 2.34 3.92
CA PHE A 35 -9.90 0.89 3.91
C PHE A 35 -9.02 0.44 2.74
N GLY A 36 -9.11 1.08 1.57
CA GLY A 36 -8.23 0.85 0.43
C GLY A 36 -6.76 1.12 0.77
N GLY A 37 -6.47 2.20 1.51
CA GLY A 37 -5.13 2.48 2.01
C GLY A 37 -4.60 1.38 2.94
N ILE A 38 -5.42 0.91 3.89
CA ILE A 38 -5.06 -0.20 4.80
C ILE A 38 -4.74 -1.48 4.03
N LEU A 39 -5.59 -1.84 3.06
CA LEU A 39 -5.40 -3.04 2.24
C LEU A 39 -4.14 -2.93 1.37
N ALA A 40 -3.89 -1.75 0.79
CA ALA A 40 -2.68 -1.50 -0.01
C ALA A 40 -1.40 -1.60 0.81
N VAL A 41 -1.36 -1.02 2.02
CA VAL A 41 -0.22 -1.15 2.94
C VAL A 41 -0.02 -2.61 3.35
N SER A 42 -1.09 -3.32 3.68
CA SER A 42 -1.02 -4.74 4.08
C SER A 42 -0.47 -5.63 2.95
N ALA A 43 -0.95 -5.40 1.71
CA ALA A 43 -0.47 -6.11 0.52
C ALA A 43 1.00 -5.78 0.21
N ALA A 44 1.42 -4.52 0.40
CA ALA A 44 2.80 -4.10 0.19
C ALA A 44 3.79 -4.82 1.12
N ILE A 45 3.40 -5.06 2.38
CA ILE A 45 4.20 -5.81 3.36
C ILE A 45 4.21 -7.32 3.04
N ALA A 46 3.16 -7.87 2.45
CA ALA A 46 3.11 -9.28 2.08
C ALA A 46 4.17 -9.66 1.02
N ILE A 47 4.52 -8.75 0.11
CA ILE A 47 5.51 -8.97 -0.95
C ILE A 47 6.90 -9.33 -0.38
N PRO A 48 7.54 -8.52 0.50
CA PRO A 48 8.84 -8.89 1.06
C PRO A 48 8.79 -10.13 1.94
N VAL A 49 7.68 -10.38 2.65
CA VAL A 49 7.55 -11.54 3.56
C VAL A 49 7.47 -12.87 2.81
N HIS A 50 6.83 -12.89 1.64
CA HIS A 50 6.54 -14.13 0.90
C HIS A 50 7.28 -14.27 -0.42
N VAL A 51 7.70 -13.18 -1.07
CA VAL A 51 8.27 -13.18 -2.43
C VAL A 51 9.76 -12.87 -2.45
N LEU A 52 10.27 -12.08 -1.50
CA LEU A 52 11.70 -11.72 -1.41
C LEU A 52 12.49 -12.60 -0.43
N ARG A 53 11.87 -13.66 0.12
CA ARG A 53 12.49 -14.50 1.16
C ARG A 53 13.53 -15.50 0.61
N ASP A 54 13.61 -15.64 -0.71
CA ASP A 54 14.55 -16.49 -1.45
C ASP A 54 15.31 -15.69 -2.55
#